data_AF-A0A3M1X2J0-F1
#
_entry.id   AF-A0A3M1X2J0-F1
#
_cell.length_a   1.000
_cell.length_b   1.000
_cell.length_c   1.000
_cell.angle_alpha   90.00
_cell.angle_beta   90.00
_cell.angle_gamma   90.00
#
_symmetry.space_group_name_H-M   'P 1'
#
loop_
_entity.id
_entity.type
_entity.pdbx_description
1 polymer ?
#
loop_
_entity_poly.entity_id
_entity_poly.type
_entity_poly.pdbx_seq_one_letter_code
_entity_poly.pdbx_strand_id
1 'polypeptide(L)' 'CRRTATGYEVEVFVPISYVEQQQGRDWQHLRINLILRDVDDDGMHESQLTWLPAWNADPLPVGNGLFRRR' A
#
# COMPACT_ATOMS: atom_id res chain seq x y z
N CYS A 1 -12.25 -9.72 3.25
CA CYS A 1 -11.59 -10.49 2.18
C CYS A 1 -12.53 -11.58 1.69
N ARG A 2 -12.62 -11.76 0.37
CA ARG A 2 -13.42 -12.81 -0.27
C ARG A 2 -12.48 -13.85 -0.85
N ARG A 3 -12.62 -15.12 -0.46
CA ARG A 3 -11.82 -16.22 -1.06
C ARG A 3 -12.34 -16.52 -2.47
N THR A 4 -11.45 -16.83 -3.40
CA THR A 4 -11.76 -17.26 -4.77
C THR A 4 -11.20 -18.66 -5.02
N ALA A 5 -11.45 -19.23 -6.20
CA ALA A 5 -10.92 -20.55 -6.57
C ALA A 5 -9.38 -20.59 -6.58
N THR A 6 -8.72 -19.45 -6.78
CA THR A 6 -7.26 -19.36 -6.97
C THR A 6 -6.57 -18.43 -5.97
N GLY A 7 -7.28 -17.88 -4.98
CA GLY A 7 -6.70 -16.92 -4.04
C GLY A 7 -7.76 -16.16 -3.24
N TYR A 8 -7.60 -14.84 -3.15
CA TYR A 8 -8.52 -13.97 -2.43
C TYR A 8 -8.57 -12.57 -3.02
N GLU A 9 -9.67 -11.87 -2.76
CA GLU A 9 -9.86 -10.45 -3.02
C GLU A 9 -9.91 -9.69 -1.70
N VAL A 10 -9.23 -8.54 -1.65
CA VAL A 10 -9.22 -7.64 -0.50
C VAL A 10 -9.72 -6.28 -0.94
N GLU A 11 -10.62 -5.73 -0.15
CA GLU A 11 -11.05 -4.34 -0.22
C GLU A 11 -10.69 -3.68 1.11
N VAL A 12 -10.07 -2.50 1.05
CA VAL A 12 -9.64 -1.74 2.23
C VAL A 12 -10.19 -0.33 2.13
N PHE A 13 -10.83 0.12 3.20
CA PHE A 13 -11.22 1.50 3.38
C PHE A 13 -10.31 2.17 4.41
N VAL A 14 -9.68 3.28 4.04
CA VAL A 14 -8.87 4.10 4.95
C VAL A 14 -9.63 5.39 5.25
N PRO A 15 -10.08 5.62 6.49
CA PRO A 15 -10.82 6.83 6.82
C PRO A 15 -9.91 8.06 6.74
N ILE A 16 -10.42 9.18 6.23
CA ILE A 16 -9.68 10.45 6.19
C ILE A 16 -9.26 10.91 7.59
N SER A 17 -10.07 10.63 8.62
CA SER A 17 -9.70 10.94 10.00
C SER A 17 -8.41 10.25 10.47
N TYR A 18 -8.11 9.06 9.94
CA TYR A 18 -6.83 8.40 10.21
C TYR A 18 -5.68 9.15 9.53
N VAL A 19 -5.85 9.59 8.28
CA VAL A 19 -4.85 10.41 7.58
C VAL A 19 -4.59 11.72 8.32
N GLU A 20 -5.65 12.39 8.78
CA GLU A 20 -5.57 13.63 9.57
C GLU A 20 -4.89 13.41 10.93
N GLN A 21 -5.09 12.26 11.57
CA GLN A 21 -4.38 11.90 12.80
C GLN A 21 -2.87 11.74 12.58
N GLN A 22 -2.48 11.17 11.44
CA GLN A 22 -1.06 10.92 11.13
C GLN A 22 -0.31 12.15 10.61
N GLN A 23 -0.97 12.99 9.81
CA GLN A 23 -0.32 14.09 9.07
C GLN A 23 -0.83 15.49 9.44
N GLY A 24 -1.84 15.58 10.31
CA GLY A 24 -2.57 16.82 10.59
C GLY A 24 -3.69 17.09 9.59
N ARG A 25 -4.56 18.05 9.92
CA ARG A 25 -5.72 18.41 9.09
C ARG A 25 -5.36 19.06 7.75
N ASP A 26 -4.17 19.64 7.67
CA ASP A 26 -3.64 20.34 6.48
C ASP A 26 -2.77 19.44 5.59
N TRP A 27 -2.98 18.12 5.63
CA TRP A 27 -2.28 17.19 4.74
C TRP A 27 -2.53 17.54 3.26
N GLN A 28 -1.47 17.44 2.46
CA GLN A 28 -1.47 17.83 1.04
C GLN A 28 -1.43 16.62 0.09
N HIS A 29 -0.84 15.52 0.56
CA HIS A 29 -0.56 14.34 -0.23
C HIS A 29 -0.81 13.09 0.59
N LEU A 30 -1.20 12.01 -0.09
CA LEU A 30 -1.21 10.67 0.46
C LEU A 30 -0.41 9.77 -0.47
N ARG A 31 0.47 8.94 0.08
CA ARG A 31 1.18 7.94 -0.70
C ARG A 31 0.69 6.54 -0.32
N ILE A 32 0.42 5.72 -1.33
CA ILE A 32 -0.03 4.34 -1.17
C ILE A 32 0.96 3.41 -1.87
N ASN A 33 1.42 2.38 -1.17
CA ASN A 33 2.18 1.26 -1.72
C ASN A 33 1.45 -0.04 -1.37
N LEU A 34 1.60 -1.08 -2.22
CA LEU A 34 1.04 -2.40 -1.98
C LEU A 34 2.15 -3.44 -2.00
N ILE A 35 2.16 -4.33 -1.01
CA ILE A 35 3.07 -5.46 -0.92
C ILE A 35 2.23 -6.73 -0.81
N LEU A 36 2.41 -7.65 -1.76
CA LEU A 36 1.88 -9.00 -1.69
C LEU A 36 3.01 -9.92 -1.22
N ARG A 37 2.79 -10.64 -0.12
CA ARG A 37 3.67 -11.69 0.36
C ARG A 37 2.98 -13.03 0.16
N ASP A 38 3.66 -13.91 -0.53
CA ASP A 38 3.32 -15.33 -0.67
C ASP A 38 4.24 -16.09 0.27
N VAL A 39 3.67 -16.80 1.24
CA VAL A 39 4.41 -17.45 2.33
C VAL A 39 4.03 -18.92 2.35
N ASP A 40 5.03 -19.78 2.31
CA ASP A 40 4.82 -21.23 2.36
C ASP A 40 4.35 -21.67 3.75
N ASP A 41 3.68 -22.82 3.82
CA ASP A 41 3.14 -23.36 5.07
C ASP A 41 4.23 -23.68 6.13
N ASP A 42 5.49 -23.79 5.71
CA ASP A 42 6.64 -23.96 6.62
C ASP A 42 7.05 -22.67 7.35
N GLY A 43 6.53 -21.52 6.92
CA GLY A 43 6.84 -20.20 7.46
C GLY A 43 8.28 -19.72 7.23
N MET A 44 9.07 -20.44 6.44
CA MET A 44 10.50 -20.18 6.23
C MET A 44 10.76 -19.61 4.83
N HIS A 45 9.88 -19.85 3.87
CA HIS A 45 10.02 -19.39 2.50
C HIS A 45 8.95 -18.36 2.16
N GLU A 46 9.37 -17.29 1.47
CA GLU A 46 8.46 -16.30 0.95
C GLU A 46 8.88 -15.72 -0.39
N SER A 47 7.88 -15.33 -1.17
CA SER A 47 8.02 -14.49 -2.36
C SER A 47 7.27 -13.19 -2.17
N GLN A 48 7.82 -12.08 -2.69
CA GLN A 48 7.23 -10.76 -2.53
C GLN A 48 7.05 -10.06 -3.88
N LEU A 49 5.84 -9.55 -4.11
CA LEU A 49 5.56 -8.60 -5.18
C LEU A 49 5.28 -7.23 -4.57
N THR A 50 5.84 -6.18 -5.16
CA THR A 50 5.65 -4.81 -4.69
C THR A 50 5.16 -3.91 -5.80
N TRP A 51 4.15 -3.11 -5.50
CA TRP A 51 3.72 -2.01 -6.35
C TRP A 51 4.21 -0.70 -5.74
N LEU A 52 5.02 0.01 -6.53
CA LEU A 52 5.58 1.33 -6.25
C LEU A 52 6.49 1.41 -4.99
N PRO A 53 7.44 0.46 -4.83
CA PRO A 53 8.24 0.33 -3.61
C PRO A 53 9.25 1.46 -3.39
N ALA A 54 9.35 2.48 -4.24
CA ALA A 54 10.40 3.49 -4.17
C ALA A 54 10.17 4.51 -3.02
N TRP A 55 10.21 4.06 -1.77
CA TRP A 55 9.89 4.88 -0.58
C TRP A 55 10.98 5.92 -0.26
N ASN A 56 12.21 5.67 -0.71
CA ASN A 56 13.40 6.47 -0.44
C ASN A 56 14.18 6.87 -1.70
N ALA A 57 13.59 6.77 -2.90
CA ALA A 57 14.26 7.19 -4.13
C ALA A 57 14.36 8.71 -4.20
N ASP A 58 15.52 9.21 -4.65
CA ASP A 58 15.74 10.63 -4.94
C ASP A 58 16.35 10.76 -6.35
N PRO A 59 15.62 11.36 -7.33
CA PRO A 59 14.26 11.89 -7.20
C PRO A 59 13.19 10.79 -7.15
N LEU A 60 12.05 11.09 -6.55
CA LEU A 60 10.89 10.20 -6.56
C LEU A 60 10.34 10.05 -7.99
N PRO A 61 10.14 8.83 -8.51
CA PRO A 61 9.60 8.64 -9.84
C PRO A 61 8.15 9.10 -9.94
N VAL A 62 7.76 9.65 -11.10
CA VAL A 62 6.37 10.02 -11.38
C VAL A 62 5.49 8.76 -11.34
N GLY A 63 4.34 8.87 -10.68
CA GLY A 63 3.42 7.74 -10.52
C GLY A 63 3.79 6.78 -9.39
N ASN A 64 4.64 7.18 -8.43
CA ASN A 64 5.02 6.41 -7.23
C ASN A 64 3.92 6.25 -6.15
N GLY A 65 2.64 6.39 -6.53
CA GLY A 65 1.50 6.13 -5.65
C GLY A 65 1.17 7.36 -4.80
N LEU A 66 1.73 8.52 -5.15
CA LEU A 66 1.41 9.81 -4.56
C LEU A 66 0.11 10.36 -5.17
N PHE A 67 -0.87 10.60 -4.31
CA PHE A 67 -2.14 11.24 -4.61
C PHE A 67 -2.17 12.62 -3.95
N ARG A 68 -2.68 13.61 -4.68
CA ARG A 68 -2.86 14.97 -4.17
C ARG A 68 -4.27 15.16 -3.66
N ARG A 69 -4.41 15.85 -2.54
CA ARG A 69 -5.70 16.39 -2.12
C ARG A 69 -6.18 17.38 -3.19
N ARG A 70 -7.45 17.30 -3.57
CA ARG A 70 -8.11 18.30 -4.41
C ARG A 70 -8.82 19.34 -3.56
#